data_AF-A0A4Q3YGX3-F1
#
_entry.id   AF-A0A4Q3YGX3-F1
#
_cell.length_a   1.000
_cell.length_b   1.000
_cell.length_c   1.000
_cell.angle_alpha   90.00
_cell.angle_beta   90.00
_cell.angle_gamma   90.00
#
_symmetry.space_group_name_H-M   'P 1'
#
loop_
_entity.id
_entity.type
_entity.pdbx_description
1 polymer ?
#
loop_
_entity_poly.entity_id
_entity_poly.type
_entity_poly.pdbx_seq_one_letter_code
_entity_poly.pdbx_strand_id
1 'polypeptide(L)' 'MSWTDERIATLSKMWEGGQTASQIAEALGGVSRNAVIGKAHRLGLQSRPSPVKANETESKPAKTAAEPK' A
#
# COMPACT_ATOMS: atom_id res chain seq x y z
N MET A 1 15.32 7.53 8.04
CA MET A 1 15.46 6.08 7.76
C MET A 1 15.92 5.89 6.32
N SER A 2 17.08 5.29 6.09
CA SER A 2 17.48 4.87 4.74
C SER A 2 16.85 3.52 4.39
N TRP A 3 16.39 3.40 3.15
CA TRP A 3 16.03 2.11 2.55
C TRP A 3 17.31 1.42 2.10
N THR A 4 17.90 0.61 2.97
CA THR A 4 19.05 -0.24 2.64
C THR A 4 18.61 -1.44 1.82
N ASP A 5 19.53 -2.06 1.09
CA ASP A 5 19.25 -3.24 0.26
C ASP A 5 18.66 -4.40 1.08
N GLU A 6 19.14 -4.64 2.30
CA GLU A 6 18.56 -5.65 3.21
C GLU A 6 17.08 -5.39 3.51
N ARG A 7 16.70 -4.12 3.74
CA ARG A 7 15.30 -3.76 4.01
C ARG A 7 14.44 -3.89 2.76
N ILE A 8 14.99 -3.58 1.59
CA ILE A 8 14.32 -3.76 0.30
C ILE A 8 14.10 -5.25 0.04
N ALA A 9 15.10 -6.09 0.27
CA ALA A 9 15.00 -7.54 0.12
C ALA A 9 13.92 -8.13 1.05
N THR A 10 13.91 -7.74 2.32
CA THR A 10 12.88 -8.15 3.28
C THR A 10 11.50 -7.67 2.87
N LEU A 11 11.36 -6.41 2.43
CA LEU A 11 10.10 -5.88 1.91
C LEU A 11 9.59 -6.73 0.73
N SER A 12 10.41 -6.95 -0.29
CA SER A 12 10.00 -7.72 -1.47
C SER A 12 9.62 -9.15 -1.10
N LYS A 13 10.46 -9.84 -0.31
CA LYS A 13 10.19 -11.22 0.13
C LYS A 13 8.87 -11.35 0.87
N MET A 14 8.60 -10.46 1.83
CA MET A 14 7.36 -10.50 2.59
C MET A 14 6.16 -10.06 1.74
N TRP A 15 6.35 -9.09 0.84
CA TRP A 15 5.31 -8.62 -0.07
C TRP A 15 4.87 -9.71 -1.04
N GLU A 16 5.81 -10.41 -1.67
CA GLU A 16 5.57 -11.59 -2.52
C GLU A 16 4.95 -12.74 -1.71
N GLY A 17 5.37 -12.91 -0.45
CA GLY A 17 4.76 -13.84 0.49
C GLY A 17 3.34 -13.48 0.94
N GLY A 18 2.75 -12.39 0.43
CA GLY A 18 1.38 -12.00 0.76
C GLY A 18 1.24 -11.40 2.16
N GLN A 19 2.30 -10.84 2.74
CA GLN A 19 2.21 -10.03 3.95
C GLN A 19 1.63 -8.66 3.64
N THR A 20 0.93 -8.07 4.61
CA THR A 20 0.38 -6.72 4.48
C THR A 20 1.43 -5.67 4.80
N ALA A 21 1.28 -4.45 4.27
CA ALA A 21 2.24 -3.37 4.52
C ALA A 21 2.41 -3.04 6.02
N SER A 22 1.38 -3.24 6.85
CA SER A 22 1.48 -3.05 8.30
C SER A 22 2.38 -4.10 8.94
N GLN A 23 2.19 -5.38 8.59
CA GLN A 23 3.02 -6.48 9.09
C GLN A 23 4.47 -6.34 8.65
N ILE A 24 4.70 -5.92 7.41
CA ILE A 24 6.04 -5.65 6.89
C ILE A 24 6.67 -4.46 7.62
N ALA A 25 5.89 -3.43 7.95
CA ALA A 25 6.37 -2.29 8.70
C ALA A 25 6.79 -2.65 10.13
N GLU A 26 6.01 -3.52 10.79
CA GLU A 26 6.34 -4.10 12.09
C GLU A 26 7.62 -4.95 12.03
N ALA A 27 7.76 -5.80 11.01
CA ALA A 27 8.94 -6.64 10.82
C ALA A 27 10.21 -5.84 10.50
N LEU A 28 10.08 -4.76 9.72
CA LEU A 28 11.21 -3.92 9.33
C LEU A 28 11.65 -2.94 10.43
N GLY A 29 10.78 -2.59 11.38
CA GLY A 29 11.06 -1.70 12.52
C GLY A 29 11.39 -0.24 12.14
N GLY A 30 10.66 0.72 12.71
CA GLY A 30 10.93 2.16 12.46
C GLY A 30 10.64 2.60 11.02
N VAL A 31 9.77 1.89 10.31
CA VAL A 31 9.11 2.35 9.07
C VAL A 31 7.61 2.26 9.27
N SER A 32 6.86 3.17 8.64
CA SER A 32 5.40 3.16 8.71
C SER A 32 4.80 2.34 7.57
N ARG A 33 3.54 1.90 7.74
CA ARG A 33 2.75 1.25 6.68
C ARG A 33 2.82 2.03 5.36
N ASN A 34 2.67 3.36 5.42
CA ASN A 34 2.69 4.21 4.24
C ASN A 34 4.08 4.28 3.59
N ALA A 35 5.16 4.23 4.37
CA ALA A 35 6.51 4.16 3.83
C ALA A 35 6.74 2.84 3.06
N VAL A 36 6.23 1.72 3.57
CA VAL A 36 6.29 0.41 2.90
C VAL A 36 5.49 0.43 1.60
N ILE A 37 4.25 0.94 1.60
CA ILE A 37 3.41 1.07 0.39
C ILE A 37 4.12 1.95 -0.66
N GLY A 38 4.62 3.11 -0.24
CA GLY A 38 5.33 4.03 -1.13
C GLY A 38 6.60 3.40 -1.73
N LYS A 39 7.34 2.61 -0.96
CA LYS A 39 8.52 1.90 -1.48
C LYS A 39 8.13 0.76 -2.42
N ALA A 40 7.12 -0.04 -2.09
CA ALA A 40 6.62 -1.10 -2.95
C ALA A 40 6.16 -0.56 -4.32
N HIS A 41 5.44 0.57 -4.32
CA HIS A 41 5.04 1.25 -5.56
C HIS A 41 6.24 1.75 -6.38
N ARG A 42 7.27 2.32 -5.74
CA ARG A 42 8.50 2.75 -6.43
C ARG A 42 9.31 1.59 -7.01
N LEU A 43 9.23 0.42 -6.38
CA LEU A 43 9.86 -0.81 -6.85
C LEU A 43 9.00 -1.56 -7.89
N GLY A 44 7.79 -1.07 -8.20
CA GLY A 44 6.90 -1.69 -9.17
C GLY A 44 6.29 -3.03 -8.71
N LEU A 45 6.32 -3.34 -7.40
CA LEU A 45 5.65 -4.54 -6.90
C LEU A 45 4.14 -4.40 -7.10
N GLN A 46 3.50 -5.48 -7.58
CA GLN A 46 2.05 -5.47 -7.79
C GLN A 46 1.32 -5.10 -6.51
N SER A 47 0.41 -4.13 -6.61
CA SER A 47 -0.53 -3.81 -5.55
C SER A 47 -1.37 -5.06 -5.27
N ARG A 48 -1.27 -5.60 -4.05
CA ARG A 48 -2.18 -6.68 -3.64
C ARG A 48 -3.62 -6.16 -3.76
N PRO A 49 -4.54 -6.93 -4.38
CA PRO A 49 -5.96 -6.63 -4.29
C PRO A 49 -6.32 -6.65 -2.80
N SER A 50 -6.84 -5.52 -2.31
CA SER A 50 -7.17 -5.36 -0.91
C SER A 50 -8.27 -6.37 -0.54
N PRO A 51 -8.10 -7.23 0.47
CA PRO A 51 -9.12 -8.20 0.89
C PRO A 51 -10.31 -7.56 1.61
N VAL A 52 -10.33 -6.22 1.75
CA VAL A 52 -11.57 -5.50 2.08
C VAL A 52 -12.53 -5.69 0.90
N LYS A 53 -13.39 -6.70 1.09
CA LYS A 53 -14.66 -6.94 0.40
C LYS A 53 -15.04 -5.77 -0.51
N ALA A 54 -15.03 -6.05 -1.82
CA ALA A 54 -15.96 -5.43 -2.75
C ALA A 54 -17.40 -5.86 -2.38
N ASN A 55 -17.86 -5.46 -1.20
CA ASN A 55 -19.28 -5.37 -0.91
C ASN A 55 -19.55 -3.89 -0.71
N GLU A 56 -20.49 -3.38 -1.50
CA GLU A 56 -20.95 -2.00 -1.54
C GLU A 56 -20.00 -1.02 -2.26
N THR A 57 -20.06 -1.00 -3.58
CA THR A 57 -20.98 -0.06 -4.24
C THR A 57 -20.97 -0.28 -5.74
N GLU A 58 -22.11 -0.77 -6.20
CA GLU A 58 -22.69 -0.42 -7.47
C GLU A 58 -22.30 1.02 -7.90
N SER A 59 -21.75 1.12 -9.12
CA SER A 59 -21.86 2.27 -10.01
C SER A 59 -21.20 3.61 -9.61
N LYS A 60 -20.09 3.91 -10.31
CA LYS A 60 -19.74 5.24 -10.86
C LYS A 60 -20.97 5.90 -11.54
N PRO A 61 -21.00 7.24 -11.86
CA PRO A 61 -19.93 8.24 -11.81
C PRO A 61 -20.33 9.69 -11.40
N ALA A 62 -19.32 10.56 -11.30
CA ALA A 62 -19.29 12.03 -11.46
C ALA A 62 -20.59 12.85 -11.69
N LYS A 63 -20.76 13.92 -10.88
CA LYS A 63 -21.32 15.29 -11.13
C LYS A 63 -21.46 15.95 -9.75
N THR A 64 -21.30 17.24 -9.45
CA THR A 64 -20.95 18.47 -10.16
C THR A 64 -20.90 19.57 -9.07
N ALA A 65 -20.02 20.55 -9.26
CA ALA A 65 -20.07 21.93 -8.76
C ALA A 65 -20.18 22.20 -7.24
N ALA A 66 -19.10 22.78 -6.72
CA ALA A 66 -19.23 24.00 -5.94
C ALA A 66 -19.93 25.09 -6.77
N GLU A 67 -20.94 25.76 -6.22
CA GLU A 67 -20.98 27.23 -6.14
C GLU A 67 -22.13 27.70 -5.22
N PRO A 68 -21.89 28.72 -4.37
CA PRO A 68 -22.87 29.28 -3.44
C PRO A 68 -23.68 30.40 -4.10
N LYS A 69 -24.89 30.66 -3.61
CA LYS A 69 -25.58 31.94 -3.77
C LYS A 69 -26.39 32.28 -2.54
#